data_AF-A0A3S0C685-F1
#
_entry.id   AF-A0A3S0C685-F1
#
_cell.length_a   1.000
_cell.length_b   1.000
_cell.length_c   1.000
_cell.angle_alpha   90.00
_cell.angle_beta   90.00
_cell.angle_gamma   90.00
#
_symmetry.space_group_name_H-M   'P 1'
#
loop_
_entity.id
_entity.type
_entity.pdbx_description
1 polymer ?
#
loop_
_entity_poly.entity_id
_entity_poly.type
_entity_poly.pdbx_seq_one_letter_code
_entity_poly.pdbx_strand_id
1 'polypeptide(L)'
;MAPPRGKGRFSKDKKPKRNQQSLLFRRKRFCRFTVAGVEQIDYKDIDTLRDFVAENGKITPARLTGTRAFFQRQLTVAIKRARF
;
A
#
# COMPACT_ATOMS: atom_id res chain seq x y z
N MET A 1 -36.25 -30.06 32.68
CA MET A 1 -35.88 -28.62 32.68
C MET A 1 -34.35 -28.54 32.80
N ALA A 2 -33.71 -27.65 32.04
CA ALA A 2 -32.33 -27.76 31.53
C ALA A 2 -31.19 -27.92 32.57
N PRO A 3 -30.08 -28.63 32.23
CA PRO A 3 -28.88 -28.69 33.05
C PRO A 3 -28.12 -27.34 33.06
N PRO A 4 -27.39 -27.02 34.15
CA PRO A 4 -26.71 -25.73 34.32
C PRO A 4 -25.58 -25.55 33.29
N ARG A 5 -25.55 -24.37 32.66
CA ARG A 5 -24.58 -23.96 31.64
C ARG A 5 -23.14 -24.02 32.18
N GLY A 6 -22.43 -25.10 31.85
CA GLY A 6 -21.01 -25.24 32.12
C GLY A 6 -20.19 -24.13 31.43
N LYS A 7 -19.47 -23.34 32.22
CA LYS A 7 -18.42 -22.43 31.74
C LYS A 7 -17.27 -23.25 31.16
N GLY A 8 -17.33 -23.53 29.85
CA GLY A 8 -16.21 -24.04 29.08
C GLY A 8 -15.08 -23.02 29.07
N ARG A 9 -14.00 -23.31 29.81
CA ARG A 9 -12.75 -22.56 29.73
C ARG A 9 -12.17 -22.78 28.33
N PHE A 10 -12.25 -21.77 27.47
CA PHE A 10 -11.54 -21.76 26.19
C PHE A 10 -10.04 -21.79 26.47
N SER A 11 -9.43 -22.97 26.32
CA SER A 11 -7.99 -23.12 26.24
C SER A 11 -7.47 -22.26 25.09
N LYS A 12 -6.77 -21.19 25.44
CA LYS A 12 -6.17 -20.25 24.50
C LYS A 12 -4.94 -20.93 23.90
N ASP A 13 -5.14 -21.67 22.81
CA ASP A 13 -4.05 -22.23 22.01
C ASP A 13 -3.10 -21.09 21.60
N LYS A 14 -1.96 -21.02 22.29
CA LYS A 14 -0.87 -20.10 21.97
C LYS A 14 -0.27 -20.53 20.63
N LYS A 15 -0.83 -20.02 19.53
CA LYS A 15 -0.19 -20.11 18.20
C LYS A 15 1.25 -19.55 18.31
N PRO A 16 2.27 -20.25 17.81
CA PRO A 16 3.65 -19.78 17.89
C PRO A 16 3.79 -18.45 17.14
N LYS A 17 4.46 -17.48 17.77
CA LYS A 17 4.74 -16.15 17.21
C LYS A 17 5.52 -16.33 15.90
N ARG A 18 4.87 -16.01 14.78
CA ARG A 18 5.45 -16.02 13.43
C ARG A 18 6.75 -15.23 13.44
N ASN A 19 7.81 -15.85 12.92
CA ASN A 19 9.19 -15.39 12.91
C ASN A 19 9.32 -13.88 12.63
N GLN A 20 9.79 -13.11 13.63
CA GLN A 20 10.01 -11.66 13.56
C GLN A 20 11.32 -11.28 12.83
N GLN A 21 11.97 -12.21 12.14
CA GLN A 21 13.22 -11.94 11.41
C GLN A 21 12.94 -11.52 9.96
N SER A 22 12.45 -10.29 9.77
CA SER A 22 12.66 -9.51 8.52
C SER A 22 12.45 -8.00 8.68
N LEU A 23 12.26 -7.51 9.92
CA LEU A 23 11.99 -6.09 10.20
C LEU A 23 13.18 -5.17 9.91
N LEU A 24 14.38 -5.71 9.68
CA LEU A 24 15.61 -4.93 9.51
C LEU A 24 15.82 -4.37 8.10
N PHE A 25 15.09 -4.85 7.08
CA PHE A 25 15.24 -4.38 5.69
C PHE A 25 14.03 -3.64 5.14
N ARG A 26 13.15 -3.13 5.99
CA ARG A 26 12.13 -2.18 5.54
C ARG A 26 12.78 -0.81 5.36
N ARG A 27 13.61 -0.64 4.32
CA ARG A 27 14.05 0.68 3.84
C ARG A 27 12.82 1.58 3.82
N LYS A 28 12.82 2.65 4.61
CA LYS A 28 11.78 3.69 4.55
C LYS A 28 11.79 4.20 3.12
N ARG A 29 10.77 3.82 2.34
CA ARG A 29 10.63 4.27 0.94
C ARG A 29 10.07 5.68 1.00
N PHE A 30 10.79 6.62 0.41
CA PHE A 30 10.40 8.02 0.35
C PHE A 30 9.53 8.27 -0.87
N CYS A 31 8.54 9.14 -0.73
CA CYS A 31 7.68 9.53 -1.84
C CYS A 31 8.46 10.50 -2.75
N ARG A 32 8.69 10.12 -4.01
CA ARG A 32 9.41 10.95 -5.01
C ARG A 32 8.77 12.34 -5.15
N PHE A 33 7.44 12.42 -5.14
CA PHE A 33 6.70 13.69 -5.24
C PHE A 33 6.90 14.63 -4.05
N THR A 34 7.06 14.10 -2.83
CA THR A 34 7.32 14.95 -1.67
C THR A 34 8.75 15.50 -1.65
N VAL A 35 9.70 14.76 -2.22
CA VAL A 35 11.09 15.22 -2.30
C VAL A 35 11.26 16.22 -3.44
N ALA A 36 10.56 15.99 -4.55
CA ALA A 36 10.55 16.89 -5.69
C ALA A 36 9.71 18.17 -5.47
N GLY A 37 8.95 18.28 -4.38
CA GLY A 37 8.14 19.47 -4.07
C GLY A 37 6.97 19.69 -5.04
N VAL A 38 6.52 18.63 -5.73
CA VAL A 38 5.45 18.73 -6.73
C VAL A 38 4.11 18.68 -6.00
N GLU A 39 3.34 19.76 -6.07
CA GLU A 39 2.05 19.88 -5.39
C GLU A 39 0.92 19.12 -6.09
N GLN A 40 1.00 19.01 -7.43
CA GLN A 40 -0.05 18.42 -8.24
C GLN A 40 0.53 17.59 -9.39
N ILE A 41 -0.02 16.39 -9.58
CA ILE A 41 0.37 15.48 -10.67
C ILE A 41 -0.61 15.68 -11.81
N ASP A 42 -0.13 16.28 -12.90
CA ASP A 42 -0.93 16.47 -14.11
C ASP A 42 -0.90 15.24 -15.03
N TYR A 43 -1.99 15.06 -15.77
CA TYR A 43 -2.15 13.93 -16.69
C TYR A 43 -1.37 14.11 -18.01
N LYS A 44 -0.88 15.33 -18.27
CA LYS A 44 -0.11 15.68 -19.47
C LYS A 44 1.35 15.26 -19.36
N ASP A 45 1.86 15.07 -18.13
CA ASP A 45 3.26 14.72 -17.87
C ASP A 45 3.49 13.22 -18.00
N ILE A 46 3.43 12.74 -19.24
CA ILE A 46 3.47 11.30 -19.60
C ILE A 46 4.75 10.64 -19.09
N ASP A 47 5.89 11.34 -19.13
CA ASP A 47 7.19 10.84 -18.70
C ASP A 47 7.18 10.48 -17.22
N THR A 48 6.60 11.34 -16.38
CA THR A 48 6.49 11.08 -14.95
C THR A 48 5.50 9.96 -14.66
N LEU A 49 4.39 9.88 -15.39
CA LEU A 49 3.36 8.86 -15.19
C LEU A 49 3.84 7.47 -15.61
N ARG A 50 4.66 7.38 -16.67
CA ARG A 50 5.21 6.14 -17.20
C ARG A 50 6.03 5.39 -16.15
N ASP A 51 6.81 6.11 -15.33
CA ASP A 51 7.57 5.54 -14.20
C ASP A 51 6.69 4.82 -13.15
N PHE A 52 5.40 5.18 -13.06
CA PHE A 52 4.45 4.58 -12.11
C PHE A 52 3.58 3.48 -12.73
N VAL A 53 3.78 3.17 -14.01
CA VAL A 53 3.06 2.11 -14.72
C VAL A 53 4.03 0.96 -14.99
N ALA A 54 3.61 -0.25 -14.65
CA ALA A 54 4.34 -1.47 -15.00
C ALA A 54 4.23 -1.75 -16.50
N GLU A 55 5.14 -2.55 -17.06
CA GLU A 55 5.16 -2.96 -18.47
C GLU A 55 3.81 -3.51 -18.96
N ASN A 56 3.08 -4.17 -18.07
CA ASN A 56 1.74 -4.72 -18.32
C ASN A 56 0.62 -3.66 -18.34
N GLY A 57 0.94 -2.37 -18.29
CA GLY A 57 -0.05 -1.29 -18.19
C GLY A 57 -0.79 -1.24 -16.85
N LYS A 58 -0.28 -1.90 -15.80
CA LYS A 58 -0.87 -1.86 -14.45
C LYS A 58 -0.24 -0.75 -13.62
N ILE A 59 -1.03 -0.08 -12.79
CA ILE A 59 -0.53 0.98 -11.90
C ILE A 59 0.26 0.34 -10.76
N THR A 60 1.49 0.80 -10.54
CA THR A 60 2.36 0.29 -9.48
C THR A 60 1.81 0.69 -8.11
N PRO A 61 1.69 -0.25 -7.16
CA PRO A 61 1.12 0.03 -5.85
C PRO A 61 2.06 0.90 -5.01
N ALA A 62 1.49 1.78 -4.17
CA ALA A 62 2.23 2.66 -3.26
C ALA A 62 3.22 1.95 -2.32
N ARG A 63 3.02 0.65 -2.05
CA ARG A 63 3.96 -0.15 -1.25
C ARG A 63 5.33 -0.31 -1.92
N LEU A 64 5.37 -0.30 -3.26
CA LEU A 64 6.60 -0.41 -4.03
C LEU A 64 7.24 0.96 -4.22
N THR A 65 6.45 1.96 -4.60
CA THR A 65 6.92 3.31 -4.95
C THR A 65 7.10 4.23 -3.75
N GLY A 66 6.53 3.91 -2.59
CA GLY A 66 6.65 4.73 -1.38
C GLY A 66 5.87 6.05 -1.43
N THR A 67 4.96 6.21 -2.38
CA THR A 67 4.13 7.41 -2.55
C THR A 67 3.17 7.60 -1.38
N ARG A 68 2.93 8.85 -0.94
CA ARG A 68 1.89 9.12 0.07
C ARG A 68 0.51 8.80 -0.50
N ALA A 69 -0.42 8.40 0.37
CA ALA A 69 -1.78 8.05 -0.04
C ALA A 69 -2.52 9.18 -0.78
N PHE A 70 -2.24 10.44 -0.44
CA PHE A 70 -2.77 11.61 -1.14
C PHE A 70 -2.32 11.64 -2.62
N PHE A 71 -1.00 11.64 -2.85
CA PHE A 71 -0.43 11.62 -4.19
C PHE A 71 -0.83 10.36 -4.97
N GLN A 72 -0.88 9.19 -4.33
CA GLN A 72 -1.31 7.95 -5.01
C GLN A 72 -2.73 8.06 -5.57
N ARG A 73 -3.66 8.74 -4.87
CA ARG A 73 -5.03 8.98 -5.37
C ARG A 73 -5.06 9.94 -6.56
N GLN A 74 -4.24 10.99 -6.51
CA GLN A 74 -4.10 11.91 -7.65
C GLN A 74 -3.49 11.20 -8.86
N LEU A 75 -2.44 10.40 -8.63
CA LEU A 75 -1.73 9.63 -9.64
C LEU A 75 -2.65 8.61 -10.34
N THR A 76 -3.52 7.92 -9.60
CA THR A 76 -4.48 6.99 -10.21
C THR A 76 -5.52 7.71 -11.07
N VAL A 77 -5.95 8.91 -10.68
CA VAL A 77 -6.86 9.74 -11.49
C VAL A 77 -6.15 10.27 -12.72
N ALA A 78 -4.93 10.78 -12.58
CA ALA A 78 -4.12 11.28 -13.69
C ALA A 78 -3.81 10.18 -14.71
N ILE A 79 -3.37 8.99 -14.27
CA ILE A 79 -3.14 7.84 -15.16
C ILE A 79 -4.42 7.42 -15.88
N LYS A 80 -5.56 7.41 -15.19
CA LYS A 80 -6.83 7.07 -15.85
C LYS A 80 -7.20 8.10 -16.90
N ARG A 81 -7.06 9.39 -16.60
CA ARG A 81 -7.31 10.48 -17.55
C ARG A 81 -6.36 10.43 -18.74
N ALA A 82 -5.10 10.06 -18.55
CA ALA A 82 -4.13 9.94 -19.64
C ALA A 82 -4.36 8.71 -20.56
N ARG A 83 -5.23 7.77 -20.16
CA ARG A 83 -5.59 6.59 -20.97
C ARG A 83 -6.81 6.80 -21.87
N PHE A 84 -7.66 7.76 -21.52
CA PHE A 84 -8.83 8.14 -22.29
C PHE A 84 -8.46 9.28 -23.23
#